data_AF-A0A9X8DSF7-F1
#
_entry.id   AF-A0A9X8DSF7-F1
#
_cell.length_a   1.000
_cell.length_b   1.000
_cell.length_c   1.000
_cell.angle_alpha   90.00
_cell.angle_beta   90.00
_cell.angle_gamma   90.00
#
_symmetry.space_group_name_H-M   'P 1'
#
loop_
_entity.id
_entity.type
_entity.pdbx_description
1 polymer ?
#
loop_
_entity_poly.entity_id
_entity_poly.type
_entity_poly.pdbx_seq_one_letter_code
_entity_poly.pdbx_strand_id
1 'polypeptide(L)'
;DPAAVASEISSRVQKKISSPATLEGVHPKLKASADLLQTRTIEFGDAVESLLRKHGKTIVHEQLQLKRIADASIQLFAMTATISRASTALTDKSPTAAHELALTQLYAEIASDKIRNNLREIQTHTKKDSQLKAIADQVFAQSKYIPSHPTGVNA
;
A
#
# COMPACT_ATOMS: atom_id res chain seq x y z
N ASP A 1 17.90 -24.49 -1.15
CA ASP A 1 18.04 -25.24 -2.40
C ASP A 1 18.15 -24.25 -3.57
N PRO A 2 19.31 -24.15 -4.23
CA PRO A 2 19.54 -23.19 -5.32
C PRO A 2 18.58 -23.38 -6.51
N ALA A 3 18.11 -24.60 -6.76
CA ALA A 3 17.20 -24.91 -7.86
C ALA A 3 15.80 -24.32 -7.62
N ALA A 4 15.31 -24.37 -6.38
CA ALA A 4 14.04 -23.76 -5.99
C ALA A 4 14.09 -22.22 -6.12
N VAL A 5 15.21 -21.60 -5.75
CA VAL A 5 15.40 -20.15 -5.88
C VAL A 5 15.44 -19.74 -7.35
N ALA A 6 16.09 -20.51 -8.22
CA ALA A 6 16.18 -20.22 -9.64
C ALA A 6 14.83 -20.32 -10.37
N SER A 7 14.02 -21.34 -10.07
CA SER A 7 12.68 -21.49 -10.64
C SER A 7 11.70 -20.43 -10.13
N GLU A 8 11.85 -19.99 -8.89
CA GLU A 8 11.06 -18.90 -8.33
C GLU A 8 11.45 -17.55 -8.97
N ILE A 9 12.73 -17.32 -9.27
CA ILE A 9 13.18 -16.13 -9.99
C ILE A 9 12.67 -16.15 -11.44
N SER A 10 12.73 -17.28 -12.15
CA SER A 10 12.28 -17.35 -13.55
C SER A 10 10.77 -17.14 -13.68
N SER A 11 9.97 -17.75 -12.81
CA SER A 11 8.52 -17.55 -12.78
C SER A 11 8.14 -16.10 -12.48
N ARG A 12 8.91 -15.39 -11.65
CA ARG A 12 8.71 -13.96 -11.36
C ARG A 12 9.06 -13.06 -12.56
N VAL A 13 10.16 -13.32 -13.24
CA VAL A 13 10.52 -12.60 -14.48
C VAL A 13 9.43 -12.80 -15.53
N GLN A 14 8.96 -14.03 -15.70
CA GLN A 14 7.86 -14.34 -16.62
C GLN A 14 6.57 -13.61 -16.22
N LYS A 15 6.24 -13.53 -14.92
CA LYS A 15 5.08 -12.78 -14.42
C LYS A 15 5.18 -11.26 -14.64
N LYS A 16 6.40 -10.68 -14.62
CA LYS A 16 6.64 -9.27 -14.94
C LYS A 16 6.51 -8.97 -16.44
N ILE A 17 6.81 -9.95 -17.30
CA ILE A 17 6.72 -9.81 -18.77
C ILE A 17 5.30 -10.11 -19.27
N SER A 18 4.55 -10.94 -18.55
CA SER A 18 3.16 -11.25 -18.86
C SER A 18 2.26 -10.04 -18.58
N SER A 19 1.40 -9.65 -19.52
CA SER A 19 0.31 -8.72 -19.23
C SER A 19 -0.53 -9.28 -18.07
N PRO A 20 -0.90 -8.48 -17.07
CA PRO A 20 -1.71 -8.98 -15.96
C PRO A 20 -3.01 -9.56 -16.53
N ALA A 21 -3.32 -10.80 -16.16
CA ALA A 21 -4.59 -11.42 -16.54
C ALA A 21 -5.73 -10.50 -16.06
N THR A 22 -6.67 -10.18 -16.95
CA THR A 22 -7.84 -9.35 -16.64
C THR A 22 -8.55 -9.91 -15.41
N LEU A 23 -8.90 -9.05 -14.44
CA LEU A 23 -9.67 -9.49 -13.29
C LEU A 23 -11.03 -10.04 -13.77
N GLU A 24 -11.28 -11.31 -13.52
CA GLU A 24 -12.56 -11.96 -13.82
C GLU A 24 -13.66 -11.40 -12.91
N GLY A 25 -14.90 -11.36 -13.43
CA GLY A 25 -16.07 -10.90 -12.66
C GLY A 25 -16.21 -9.39 -12.48
N VAL A 26 -15.30 -8.58 -13.06
CA VAL A 26 -15.42 -7.12 -13.05
C VAL A 26 -16.37 -6.65 -14.16
N HIS A 27 -17.34 -5.80 -13.82
CA HIS A 27 -18.25 -5.22 -14.80
C HIS A 27 -17.47 -4.25 -15.74
N PRO A 28 -17.73 -4.23 -17.08
CA PRO A 28 -16.96 -3.44 -18.04
C PRO A 28 -16.80 -1.94 -17.69
N LYS A 29 -17.81 -1.34 -17.04
CA LYS A 29 -17.77 0.07 -16.58
C LYS A 29 -16.73 0.35 -15.47
N LEU A 30 -16.23 -0.68 -14.80
CA LEU A 30 -15.22 -0.60 -13.74
C LEU A 30 -13.82 -1.02 -14.20
N LYS A 31 -13.61 -1.21 -15.51
CA LYS A 31 -12.33 -1.65 -16.07
C LYS A 31 -11.16 -0.77 -15.64
N ALA A 32 -11.29 0.55 -15.75
CA ALA A 32 -10.22 1.47 -15.34
C ALA A 32 -9.88 1.35 -13.84
N SER A 33 -10.88 1.19 -12.97
CA SER A 33 -10.66 0.97 -11.53
C SER A 33 -9.98 -0.37 -11.25
N ALA A 34 -10.30 -1.41 -12.02
CA ALA A 34 -9.62 -2.71 -11.96
C ALA A 34 -8.17 -2.65 -12.45
N ASP A 35 -7.89 -1.89 -13.51
CA ASP A 35 -6.52 -1.68 -14.01
C ASP A 35 -5.65 -0.96 -12.97
N LEU A 36 -6.22 0.01 -12.24
CA LEU A 36 -5.56 0.64 -11.09
C LEU A 36 -5.27 -0.37 -9.98
N LEU A 37 -6.25 -1.20 -9.61
CA LEU A 37 -6.08 -2.24 -8.59
C LEU A 37 -4.97 -3.22 -8.98
N GLN A 38 -4.94 -3.70 -10.22
CA GLN A 38 -3.90 -4.61 -10.71
C GLN A 38 -2.51 -3.97 -10.64
N THR A 39 -2.39 -2.74 -11.15
CA THR A 39 -1.13 -1.99 -11.12
C THR A 39 -0.60 -1.87 -9.69
N ARG A 40 -1.46 -1.43 -8.75
CA ARG A 40 -1.07 -1.26 -7.35
C ARG A 40 -0.78 -2.58 -6.64
N THR A 41 -1.43 -3.67 -7.04
CA THR A 41 -1.16 -5.02 -6.50
C THR A 41 0.25 -5.50 -6.90
N ILE A 42 0.66 -5.25 -8.15
CA ILE A 42 2.00 -5.60 -8.63
C ILE A 42 3.06 -4.80 -7.86
N GLU A 43 2.91 -3.48 -7.79
CA GLU A 43 3.84 -2.62 -7.05
C GLU A 43 3.91 -2.98 -5.56
N PHE A 44 2.79 -3.33 -4.95
CA PHE A 44 2.74 -3.80 -3.56
C PHE A 44 3.55 -5.10 -3.39
N GLY A 45 3.37 -6.06 -4.29
CA GLY A 45 4.15 -7.30 -4.28
C GLY A 45 5.65 -7.05 -4.40
N ASP A 46 6.07 -6.17 -5.32
CA ASP A 46 7.46 -5.77 -5.49
C ASP A 46 8.04 -5.11 -4.22
N ALA A 47 7.26 -4.26 -3.55
CA ALA A 47 7.68 -3.61 -2.30
C ALA A 47 7.83 -4.62 -1.15
N VAL A 48 6.87 -5.53 -0.98
CA VAL A 48 6.94 -6.59 0.05
C VAL A 48 8.16 -7.49 -0.18
N GLU A 49 8.39 -7.90 -1.43
CA GLU A 49 9.54 -8.73 -1.77
C GLU A 49 10.86 -8.00 -1.50
N SER A 50 10.96 -6.72 -1.87
CA SER A 50 12.13 -5.89 -1.60
C SER A 50 12.44 -5.82 -0.09
N LEU A 51 11.42 -5.63 0.74
CA LEU A 51 11.58 -5.59 2.20
C LEU A 51 12.02 -6.94 2.78
N LEU A 52 11.40 -8.04 2.34
CA LEU A 52 11.77 -9.38 2.79
C LEU A 52 13.20 -9.73 2.38
N ARG A 53 13.63 -9.37 1.18
CA ARG A 53 15.02 -9.56 0.73
C ARG A 53 16.01 -8.73 1.54
N LYS A 54 15.65 -7.50 1.90
CA LYS A 54 16.52 -6.57 2.63
C LYS A 54 16.66 -6.92 4.11
N HIS A 55 15.56 -7.27 4.79
CA HIS A 55 15.53 -7.44 6.24
C HIS A 55 15.42 -8.91 6.68
N GLY A 56 14.94 -9.81 5.84
CA GLY A 56 14.73 -11.20 6.20
C GLY A 56 13.88 -11.34 7.47
N LYS A 57 14.37 -12.12 8.45
CA LYS A 57 13.65 -12.35 9.71
C LYS A 57 13.57 -11.11 10.62
N THR A 58 14.48 -10.15 10.47
CA THR A 58 14.50 -8.95 11.33
C THR A 58 13.51 -7.89 10.88
N ILE A 59 12.76 -8.13 9.78
CA ILE A 59 11.70 -7.23 9.29
C ILE A 59 10.68 -6.88 10.38
N VAL A 60 10.46 -7.76 11.36
CA VAL A 60 9.57 -7.52 12.51
C VAL A 60 9.97 -6.28 13.32
N HIS A 61 11.22 -5.82 13.24
CA HIS A 61 11.69 -4.60 13.91
C HIS A 61 11.54 -3.33 13.04
N GLU A 62 11.22 -3.48 11.76
CA GLU A 62 11.04 -2.36 10.81
C GLU A 62 9.61 -1.81 10.86
N GLN A 63 9.13 -1.49 12.06
CA GLN A 63 7.74 -1.14 12.36
C GLN A 63 7.18 0.01 11.51
N LEU A 64 8.01 1.01 11.18
CA LEU A 64 7.59 2.15 10.34
C LEU A 64 7.31 1.72 8.88
N GLN A 65 8.12 0.81 8.34
CA GLN A 65 7.92 0.26 6.99
C GLN A 65 6.75 -0.73 6.99
N LEU A 66 6.66 -1.58 8.02
CA LEU A 66 5.53 -2.50 8.21
C LEU A 66 4.19 -1.77 8.30
N LYS A 67 4.13 -0.64 9.00
CA LYS A 67 2.94 0.22 9.06
C LYS A 67 2.51 0.67 7.65
N ARG A 68 3.44 1.16 6.82
CA ARG A 68 3.13 1.60 5.45
C ARG A 68 2.63 0.45 4.56
N ILE A 69 3.21 -0.74 4.71
CA ILE A 69 2.73 -1.96 4.04
C ILE A 69 1.31 -2.30 4.51
N ALA A 70 1.03 -2.26 5.82
CA ALA A 70 -0.30 -2.52 6.35
C ALA A 70 -1.33 -1.49 5.84
N ASP A 71 -0.99 -0.20 5.85
CA ASP A 71 -1.86 0.84 5.33
C ASP A 71 -2.16 0.65 3.84
N ALA A 72 -1.16 0.25 3.03
CA ALA A 72 -1.35 -0.07 1.62
C ALA A 72 -2.22 -1.33 1.40
N SER A 73 -2.05 -2.37 2.21
CA SER A 73 -2.83 -3.61 2.08
C SER A 73 -4.31 -3.41 2.42
N ILE A 74 -4.61 -2.57 3.41
CA ILE A 74 -5.98 -2.17 3.76
C ILE A 74 -6.66 -1.49 2.58
N GLN A 75 -5.97 -0.54 1.92
CA GLN A 75 -6.53 0.14 0.75
C GLN A 75 -6.74 -0.82 -0.43
N LEU A 76 -5.80 -1.74 -0.71
CA LEU A 76 -5.97 -2.75 -1.75
C LEU A 76 -7.19 -3.65 -1.51
N PHE A 77 -7.37 -4.10 -0.26
CA PHE A 77 -8.53 -4.89 0.12
C PHE A 77 -9.83 -4.12 -0.08
N ALA A 78 -9.88 -2.87 0.38
CA ALA A 78 -11.07 -2.03 0.25
C ALA A 78 -11.39 -1.69 -1.22
N MET A 79 -10.39 -1.45 -2.07
CA MET A 79 -10.57 -1.30 -3.52
C MET A 79 -11.18 -2.57 -4.12
N THR A 80 -10.65 -3.73 -3.78
CA THR A 80 -11.14 -5.02 -4.25
C THR A 80 -12.60 -5.24 -3.86
N ALA A 81 -12.95 -4.98 -2.59
CA ALA A 81 -14.31 -5.15 -2.07
C ALA A 81 -15.32 -4.21 -2.75
N THR A 82 -14.95 -2.94 -2.96
CA THR A 82 -15.85 -1.96 -3.61
C THR A 82 -16.04 -2.25 -5.09
N ILE A 83 -14.98 -2.63 -5.82
CA ILE A 83 -15.06 -3.06 -7.23
C ILE A 83 -15.93 -4.31 -7.37
N SER A 84 -15.75 -5.31 -6.51
CA SER A 84 -16.56 -6.53 -6.51
C SER A 84 -18.03 -6.21 -6.28
N ARG A 85 -18.35 -5.46 -5.22
CA ARG A 85 -19.72 -5.06 -4.88
C ARG A 85 -20.40 -4.29 -6.01
N ALA A 86 -19.76 -3.25 -6.53
CA ALA A 86 -20.36 -2.43 -7.59
C ALA A 86 -20.49 -3.22 -8.91
N SER A 87 -19.59 -4.16 -9.19
CA SER A 87 -19.72 -5.07 -10.34
C SER A 87 -20.97 -5.96 -10.21
N THR A 88 -21.22 -6.52 -9.03
CA THR A 88 -22.45 -7.28 -8.76
C THR A 88 -23.69 -6.39 -8.88
N ALA A 89 -23.69 -5.21 -8.26
CA ALA A 89 -24.82 -4.28 -8.35
C ALA A 89 -25.15 -3.87 -9.80
N LEU A 90 -24.15 -3.69 -10.65
CA LEU A 90 -24.31 -3.39 -12.07
C LEU A 90 -24.85 -4.58 -12.86
N THR A 91 -24.33 -5.78 -12.61
CA THR A 91 -24.79 -7.03 -13.24
C THR A 91 -26.25 -7.33 -12.88
N ASP A 92 -26.61 -7.17 -11.61
CA ASP A 92 -27.96 -7.42 -11.10
C ASP A 92 -28.94 -6.28 -11.38
N LYS A 93 -28.46 -5.18 -11.98
CA LYS A 93 -29.24 -3.96 -12.27
C LYS A 93 -29.94 -3.39 -11.03
N SER A 94 -29.23 -3.39 -9.90
CA SER A 94 -29.71 -2.81 -8.65
C SER A 94 -30.13 -1.34 -8.85
N PRO A 95 -31.18 -0.84 -8.19
CA PRO A 95 -31.59 0.56 -8.28
C PRO A 95 -30.48 1.54 -7.85
N THR A 96 -29.53 1.10 -7.02
CA THR A 96 -28.39 1.90 -6.54
C THR A 96 -27.13 1.78 -7.39
N ALA A 97 -27.15 0.95 -8.44
CA ALA A 97 -25.95 0.59 -9.19
C ALA A 97 -25.20 1.79 -9.80
N ALA A 98 -25.93 2.81 -10.25
CA ALA A 98 -25.33 4.03 -10.80
C ALA A 98 -24.54 4.82 -9.74
N HIS A 99 -25.06 4.88 -8.51
CA HIS A 99 -24.39 5.57 -7.41
C HIS A 99 -23.19 4.75 -6.89
N GLU A 100 -23.35 3.43 -6.76
CA GLU A 100 -22.26 2.53 -6.36
C GLU A 100 -21.10 2.54 -7.35
N LEU A 101 -21.39 2.64 -8.66
CA LEU A 101 -20.38 2.84 -9.70
C LEU A 101 -19.58 4.14 -9.46
N ALA A 102 -20.26 5.26 -9.26
CA ALA A 102 -19.60 6.56 -9.05
C ALA A 102 -18.74 6.57 -7.77
N LEU A 103 -19.26 6.00 -6.67
CA LEU A 103 -18.52 5.86 -5.42
C LEU A 103 -17.26 5.02 -5.61
N THR A 104 -17.38 3.89 -6.30
CA THR A 104 -16.27 2.95 -6.51
C THR A 104 -15.19 3.55 -7.41
N GLN A 105 -15.56 4.26 -8.47
CA GLN A 105 -14.61 4.92 -9.36
C GLN A 105 -13.77 5.95 -8.60
N LEU A 106 -14.42 6.85 -7.87
CA LEU A 106 -13.73 7.86 -7.06
C LEU A 106 -12.87 7.22 -5.96
N TYR A 107 -13.41 6.22 -5.25
CA TYR A 107 -12.68 5.55 -4.18
C TYR A 107 -11.43 4.83 -4.70
N ALA A 108 -11.51 4.18 -5.86
CA ALA A 108 -10.38 3.49 -6.48
C ALA A 108 -9.22 4.46 -6.80
N GLU A 109 -9.51 5.68 -7.26
CA GLU A 109 -8.49 6.71 -7.51
C GLU A 109 -7.83 7.17 -6.20
N ILE A 110 -8.63 7.53 -5.20
CA ILE A 110 -8.13 7.97 -3.89
C ILE A 110 -7.28 6.89 -3.22
N ALA A 111 -7.74 5.64 -3.24
CA ALA A 111 -7.04 4.52 -2.65
C ALA A 111 -5.74 4.21 -3.42
N SER A 112 -5.76 4.28 -4.76
CA SER A 112 -4.57 4.12 -5.61
C SER A 112 -3.49 5.13 -5.27
N ASP A 113 -3.85 6.40 -5.05
CA ASP A 113 -2.91 7.43 -4.63
C ASP A 113 -2.31 7.17 -3.25
N LYS A 114 -3.15 6.75 -2.29
CA LYS A 114 -2.68 6.38 -0.94
C LYS A 114 -1.70 5.21 -0.98
N ILE A 115 -2.01 4.17 -1.76
CA ILE A 115 -1.12 3.01 -1.94
C ILE A 115 0.21 3.48 -2.54
N ARG A 116 0.17 4.20 -3.66
CA ARG A 116 1.37 4.72 -4.33
C ARG A 116 2.25 5.53 -3.39
N ASN A 117 1.65 6.40 -2.57
CA ASN A 117 2.39 7.19 -1.60
C ASN A 117 3.05 6.31 -0.53
N ASN A 118 2.30 5.41 0.10
CA ASN A 118 2.85 4.48 1.10
C ASN A 118 4.01 3.64 0.54
N LEU A 119 3.86 3.10 -0.68
CA LEU A 119 4.91 2.31 -1.33
C LEU A 119 6.15 3.15 -1.66
N ARG A 120 5.97 4.37 -2.16
CA ARG A 120 7.06 5.31 -2.42
C ARG A 120 7.80 5.71 -1.14
N GLU A 121 7.07 5.93 -0.05
CA GLU A 121 7.65 6.31 1.23
C GLU A 121 8.56 5.21 1.80
N ILE A 122 8.24 3.93 1.59
CA ILE A 122 9.12 2.83 2.00
C ILE A 122 10.54 2.99 1.43
N GLN A 123 10.65 3.46 0.18
CA GLN A 123 11.94 3.65 -0.49
C GLN A 123 12.60 4.97 -0.11
N THR A 124 11.81 6.03 0.10
CA THR A 124 12.31 7.41 0.17
C THR A 124 12.44 7.95 1.60
N HIS A 125 11.70 7.43 2.57
CA HIS A 125 11.64 7.97 3.94
C HIS A 125 12.70 7.45 4.91
N THR A 126 13.68 6.66 4.46
CA THR A 126 14.75 6.12 5.33
C THR A 126 15.39 7.20 6.22
N LYS A 127 15.72 8.39 5.67
CA LYS A 127 16.30 9.49 6.46
C LYS A 127 15.30 10.09 7.47
N LYS A 128 14.04 10.27 7.07
CA LYS A 128 12.99 10.80 7.95
C LYS A 128 12.67 9.84 9.09
N ASP A 129 12.67 8.54 8.81
CA ASP A 129 12.43 7.49 9.81
C ASP A 129 13.54 7.47 10.88
N SER A 130 14.80 7.60 10.47
CA SER A 130 15.92 7.73 11.41
C SER A 130 15.83 9.01 12.25
N GLN A 131 15.45 10.13 11.64
CA GLN A 131 15.25 11.39 12.36
C GLN A 131 14.08 11.29 13.36
N LEU A 132 12.97 10.66 12.97
CA LEU A 132 11.83 10.42 13.85
C LEU A 132 12.24 9.61 15.09
N LYS A 133 13.01 8.53 14.89
CA LYS A 133 13.55 7.71 16.00
C LYS A 133 14.45 8.55 16.91
N ALA A 134 15.39 9.31 16.35
CA ALA A 134 16.30 10.14 17.13
C ALA A 134 15.57 11.22 17.96
N ILE A 135 14.53 11.84 17.40
CA ILE A 135 13.68 12.80 18.14
C ILE A 135 12.95 12.08 19.28
N ALA A 136 12.36 10.92 19.00
CA ALA A 136 11.66 10.13 20.03
C ALA A 136 12.60 9.74 21.18
N ASP A 137 13.83 9.28 20.87
CA ASP A 137 14.83 8.92 21.88
C ASP A 137 15.19 10.10 22.79
N GLN A 138 15.32 11.32 22.24
CA GLN A 138 15.55 12.52 23.03
C GLN A 138 14.38 12.84 23.96
N VAL A 139 13.14 12.71 23.47
CA VAL A 139 11.93 12.96 24.26
C VAL A 139 11.81 11.94 25.39
N PHE A 140 12.09 10.65 25.13
CA PHE A 140 12.08 9.62 26.16
C PHE A 140 13.17 9.84 27.21
N ALA A 141 14.38 10.22 26.79
CA ALA A 141 15.49 10.52 27.71
C ALA A 141 15.17 11.67 28.67
N GLN A 142 14.45 12.70 28.20
CA GLN A 142 14.07 13.84 29.03
C GLN A 142 12.72 13.66 29.76
N SER A 143 11.89 12.71 29.31
CA SER A 143 10.53 12.48 29.82
C SER A 143 9.65 13.75 29.87
N LYS A 144 9.90 14.70 28.96
CA LYS A 144 9.16 15.96 28.83
C LYS A 144 9.21 16.48 27.40
N TYR A 145 8.34 17.43 27.09
CA TYR A 145 8.50 18.24 25.89
C TYR A 145 9.78 19.08 25.99
N ILE A 146 10.67 18.94 25.01
CA ILE A 146 12.02 19.54 25.03
C ILE A 146 11.99 21.04 24.70
N PRO A 147 11.28 21.49 23.65
CA PRO A 147 11.27 22.91 23.31
C PRO A 147 10.62 23.76 24.39
N SER A 148 11.26 24.85 24.76
CA SER A 148 10.66 25.89 25.61
C SER A 148 9.94 26.93 24.75
N HIS A 149 9.01 27.67 25.36
CA HIS A 149 8.37 28.80 24.67
C HIS A 149 9.44 29.82 24.22
N PRO A 150 9.40 30.36 22.99
CA PRO A 150 10.42 31.26 22.46
C PRO A 150 10.64 32.55 23.28
N THR A 151 9.64 32.97 24.05
CA THR A 151 9.70 34.16 24.92
C THR A 151 10.08 33.86 26.37
N GLY A 152 10.37 32.60 26.72
CA GLY A 152 10.74 32.20 28.09
C GLY A 152 9.58 32.18 29.10
N VAL A 153 8.36 32.50 28.67
CA VAL A 153 7.17 32.39 29.52
C VAL A 153 6.88 30.89 29.74
N ASN A 154 6.99 30.44 30.99
CA ASN A 154 6.87 29.03 31.44
C ASN A 154 8.13 28.15 31.28
N ALA A 155 9.34 28.72 31.23
CA ALA A 155 10.60 27.97 31.35
C ALA A 155 10.94 27.63 32.82
#